data_AF-A0A7X2MFU9-F1
#
_entry.id   AF-A0A7X2MFU9-F1
#
_cell.length_a   1.000
_cell.length_b   1.000
_cell.length_c   1.000
_cell.angle_alpha   90.00
_cell.angle_beta   90.00
_cell.angle_gamma   90.00
#
_symmetry.space_group_name_H-M   'P 1'
#
loop_
_entity.id
_entity.type
_entity.pdbx_description
1 polymer ?
#
loop_
_entity_poly.entity_id
_entity_poly.type
_entity_poly.pdbx_seq_one_letter_code
_entity_poly.pdbx_strand_id
1 'polypeptide(L)'
;MNVLNYQLFKILTTNDSITVDRLVSELQVSKKTLQKYITSLNEELGEIAEIQEKNQKYYLKVEDYARLAKFQTHYLKTTLDFNNPLKRQAYILLMLIKSKGYMLLDDLSEYLMVSKGTINRDIKEIKLLLKDYDTTIRSVSNNGVMLESKADCQIAFILRNFVCDYYDLGEKLAIEEKQEITKLVRKYDKSKTVRNLIIRHLKILNFLHEHGRKISTTPDCYYELTSSEVNDEIISILKKYLHSEEITEAEKSFLLIPLNINYSNKNTERINKRLMWIDELFAEIF
;
A
#
# COMPACT_ATOMS: atom_id res chain seq x y z
N MET A 1 -14.05 -2.28 4.54
CA MET A 1 -14.80 -2.70 5.73
C MET A 1 -14.50 -1.83 6.93
N ASN A 2 -15.50 -1.15 7.50
CA ASN A 2 -15.38 -0.55 8.85
C ASN A 2 -15.64 -1.61 9.95
N VAL A 3 -15.45 -1.27 11.23
CA VAL A 3 -15.57 -2.23 12.35
C VAL A 3 -16.95 -2.83 12.45
N LEU A 4 -17.99 -2.01 12.29
CA LEU A 4 -19.36 -2.48 12.41
C LEU A 4 -19.72 -3.43 11.26
N ASN A 5 -19.24 -3.19 10.04
CA ASN A 5 -19.34 -4.15 8.94
C ASN A 5 -18.59 -5.47 9.25
N TYR A 6 -17.39 -5.41 9.84
CA TYR A 6 -16.66 -6.63 10.23
C TYR A 6 -17.39 -7.43 11.32
N GLN A 7 -17.87 -6.76 12.37
CA GLN A 7 -18.62 -7.40 13.44
C GLN A 7 -19.92 -8.00 12.91
N LEU A 8 -20.66 -7.26 12.08
CA LEU A 8 -21.84 -7.74 11.39
C LEU A 8 -21.52 -8.97 10.52
N PHE A 9 -20.46 -8.92 9.71
CA PHE A 9 -20.02 -10.03 8.88
C PHE A 9 -19.61 -11.26 9.70
N LYS A 10 -18.87 -11.08 10.80
CA LYS A 10 -18.48 -12.16 11.70
C LYS A 10 -19.70 -12.81 12.35
N ILE A 11 -20.66 -12.00 12.82
CA ILE A 11 -21.90 -12.51 13.40
C ILE A 11 -22.69 -13.30 12.36
N LEU A 12 -22.86 -12.78 11.15
CA LEU A 12 -23.61 -13.44 10.07
C LEU A 12 -22.94 -14.68 9.49
N THR A 13 -21.62 -14.82 9.61
CA THR A 13 -20.88 -16.01 9.17
C THR A 13 -20.78 -17.09 10.24
N THR A 14 -21.12 -16.77 11.49
CA THR A 14 -21.11 -17.71 12.63
C THR A 14 -22.53 -18.11 13.08
N ASN A 15 -23.57 -17.53 12.48
CA ASN A 15 -24.97 -17.83 12.79
C ASN A 15 -25.73 -18.05 11.47
N ASP A 16 -26.52 -19.13 11.39
CA ASP A 16 -27.36 -19.41 10.20
C ASP A 16 -28.40 -18.31 9.94
N SER A 17 -28.91 -17.68 11.00
CA SER A 17 -29.74 -16.48 10.94
C SER A 17 -29.73 -15.75 12.29
N ILE A 18 -29.94 -14.44 12.28
CA ILE A 18 -29.97 -13.61 13.49
C ILE A 18 -31.08 -12.57 13.45
N THR A 19 -31.77 -12.34 14.58
CA THR A 19 -32.85 -11.35 14.65
C THR A 19 -32.31 -9.91 14.60
N VAL A 20 -33.12 -8.99 14.04
CA VAL A 20 -32.78 -7.56 13.97
C VAL A 20 -32.46 -7.00 15.36
N ASP A 21 -33.27 -7.31 16.37
CA ASP A 21 -33.10 -6.78 17.73
C ASP A 21 -31.81 -7.29 18.39
N ARG A 22 -31.41 -8.53 18.10
CA ARG A 22 -30.14 -9.08 18.60
C ARG A 22 -28.94 -8.40 17.96
N LEU A 23 -28.97 -8.14 16.66
CA LEU A 23 -27.91 -7.37 15.99
C LEU A 23 -27.80 -5.95 16.52
N VAL A 24 -28.93 -5.26 16.69
CA VAL A 24 -28.98 -3.92 17.31
C VAL A 24 -28.34 -3.92 18.69
N SER A 25 -28.64 -4.94 19.50
CA SER A 25 -28.09 -5.08 20.84
C SER A 25 -26.60 -5.43 20.85
N GLU A 26 -26.16 -6.41 20.04
CA GLU A 26 -24.75 -6.86 20.01
C GLU A 26 -23.82 -5.80 19.44
N LEU A 27 -24.28 -5.07 18.42
CA LEU A 27 -23.51 -4.00 17.79
C LEU A 27 -23.67 -2.64 18.50
N GLN A 28 -24.61 -2.52 19.43
CA GLN A 28 -24.95 -1.28 20.14
C GLN A 28 -25.31 -0.12 19.19
N VAL A 29 -26.07 -0.40 18.14
CA VAL A 29 -26.45 0.60 17.11
C VAL A 29 -27.95 0.68 16.90
N SER A 30 -28.45 1.81 16.42
CA SER A 30 -29.88 1.95 16.04
C SER A 30 -30.23 1.07 14.83
N LYS A 31 -31.51 0.70 14.67
CA LYS A 31 -32.00 -0.02 13.46
C LYS A 31 -31.64 0.72 12.16
N LYS A 32 -31.68 2.06 12.17
CA LYS A 32 -31.30 2.91 11.03
C LYS A 32 -29.81 2.79 10.71
N THR A 33 -28.97 2.73 11.74
CA THR A 33 -27.53 2.58 11.56
C THR A 33 -27.18 1.17 11.11
N LEU A 34 -27.85 0.14 11.66
CA LEU A 34 -27.70 -1.25 11.22
C LEU A 34 -27.99 -1.39 9.71
N GLN A 35 -29.07 -0.79 9.21
CA GLN A 35 -29.41 -0.79 7.79
C GLN A 35 -28.30 -0.17 6.92
N LYS A 36 -27.70 0.96 7.35
CA LYS A 36 -26.55 1.56 6.65
C LYS A 36 -25.36 0.60 6.56
N TYR A 37 -25.05 -0.12 7.64
CA TYR A 37 -23.96 -1.09 7.65
C TYR A 37 -24.26 -2.31 6.80
N ILE A 38 -25.51 -2.77 6.76
CA ILE A 38 -25.94 -3.85 5.85
C ILE A 38 -25.73 -3.41 4.40
N THR A 39 -26.16 -2.21 4.02
CA THR A 39 -25.93 -1.68 2.66
C THR A 39 -24.45 -1.61 2.33
N SER A 40 -23.65 -1.00 3.21
CA SER A 40 -22.20 -0.86 3.01
C SER A 40 -21.50 -2.22 2.94
N LEU A 41 -21.90 -3.20 3.75
CA LEU A 41 -21.33 -4.54 3.72
C LEU A 41 -21.73 -5.31 2.45
N ASN A 42 -22.97 -5.16 1.96
CA ASN A 42 -23.39 -5.74 0.69
C ASN A 42 -22.62 -5.14 -0.50
N GLU A 43 -22.37 -3.84 -0.51
CA GLU A 43 -21.52 -3.19 -1.52
C GLU A 43 -20.09 -3.76 -1.53
N GLU A 44 -19.53 -4.03 -0.35
CA GLU A 44 -18.19 -4.61 -0.21
C GLU A 44 -18.12 -6.11 -0.57
N LEU A 45 -19.18 -6.86 -0.29
CA LEU A 45 -19.28 -8.27 -0.66
C LEU A 45 -19.49 -8.44 -2.16
N GLY A 46 -20.17 -7.50 -2.83
CA GLY A 46 -20.43 -7.54 -4.26
C GLY A 46 -21.08 -8.86 -4.68
N GLU A 47 -20.54 -9.53 -5.69
CA GLU A 47 -21.04 -10.81 -6.19
C GLU A 47 -20.66 -12.03 -5.31
N ILE A 48 -20.01 -11.83 -4.16
CA ILE A 48 -19.54 -12.93 -3.30
C ILE A 48 -20.69 -13.48 -2.44
N ALA A 49 -21.43 -12.57 -1.80
CA ALA A 49 -22.51 -12.89 -0.88
C ALA A 49 -23.41 -11.67 -0.68
N GLU A 50 -24.65 -11.90 -0.24
CA GLU A 50 -25.64 -10.88 0.02
C GLU A 50 -26.32 -11.14 1.37
N ILE A 51 -26.48 -10.08 2.18
CA ILE A 51 -27.27 -10.10 3.41
C ILE A 51 -28.73 -9.90 3.04
N GLN A 52 -29.57 -10.88 3.39
CA GLN A 52 -31.00 -10.86 3.12
C GLN A 52 -31.81 -10.87 4.41
N GLU A 53 -32.99 -10.24 4.37
CA GLU A 53 -33.93 -10.23 5.49
C GLU A 53 -35.13 -11.13 5.19
N LYS A 54 -35.47 -12.02 6.13
CA LYS A 54 -36.71 -12.81 6.09
C LYS A 54 -37.22 -13.06 7.50
N ASN A 55 -38.52 -12.84 7.73
CA ASN A 55 -39.18 -13.05 9.02
C ASN A 55 -38.45 -12.35 10.20
N GLN A 56 -38.04 -11.08 10.01
CA GLN A 56 -37.29 -10.28 10.99
C GLN A 56 -35.94 -10.89 11.41
N LYS A 57 -35.35 -11.70 10.53
CA LYS A 57 -34.01 -12.25 10.68
C LYS A 57 -33.16 -11.93 9.46
N TYR A 58 -31.90 -11.61 9.70
CA TYR A 58 -30.88 -11.53 8.67
C TYR A 58 -30.14 -12.86 8.54
N TYR A 59 -29.78 -13.20 7.32
CA TYR A 59 -28.90 -14.32 6.98
C TYR A 59 -28.00 -13.91 5.81
N LEU A 60 -26.86 -14.59 5.70
CA LEU A 60 -25.91 -14.37 4.62
C LEU A 60 -26.15 -15.41 3.52
N LYS A 61 -26.64 -14.97 2.36
CA LYS A 61 -26.74 -15.81 1.16
C LYS A 61 -25.40 -15.77 0.44
N VAL A 62 -24.75 -16.92 0.28
CA VAL A 62 -23.42 -17.00 -0.34
C VAL A 62 -23.55 -17.49 -1.78
N GLU A 63 -23.00 -16.72 -2.73
CA GLU A 63 -22.96 -17.07 -4.15
C GLU A 63 -21.62 -17.74 -4.53
N ASP A 64 -20.49 -17.26 -3.97
CA ASP A 64 -19.16 -17.85 -4.18
C ASP A 64 -18.46 -18.14 -2.84
N TYR A 65 -18.58 -19.40 -2.38
CA TYR A 65 -17.96 -19.87 -1.13
C TYR A 65 -16.42 -19.78 -1.14
N ALA A 66 -15.77 -19.96 -2.29
CA ALA A 66 -14.32 -19.91 -2.38
C ALA A 66 -13.80 -18.47 -2.25
N ARG A 67 -14.48 -17.50 -2.88
CA ARG A 67 -14.20 -16.08 -2.69
C ARG A 67 -14.57 -15.63 -1.28
N LEU A 68 -15.67 -16.12 -0.70
CA LEU A 68 -16.03 -15.80 0.69
C LEU A 68 -14.99 -16.29 1.70
N ALA A 69 -14.47 -17.50 1.52
CA ALA A 69 -13.40 -18.03 2.39
C ALA A 69 -12.10 -17.22 2.26
N LYS A 70 -11.75 -16.77 1.04
CA LYS A 70 -10.61 -15.86 0.81
C LYS A 70 -10.86 -14.49 1.46
N PHE A 71 -12.06 -13.96 1.32
CA PHE A 71 -12.51 -12.72 1.95
C PHE A 71 -12.35 -12.82 3.47
N GLN A 72 -12.97 -13.82 4.13
CA GLN A 72 -12.82 -14.09 5.56
C GLN A 72 -11.36 -14.24 6.00
N THR A 73 -10.56 -15.01 5.25
CA THR A 73 -9.14 -15.23 5.57
C THR A 73 -8.33 -13.94 5.48
N HIS A 74 -8.62 -13.09 4.49
CA HIS A 74 -8.00 -11.79 4.35
C HIS A 74 -8.26 -10.93 5.61
N TYR A 75 -9.52 -10.85 6.06
CA TYR A 75 -9.93 -10.04 7.22
C TYR A 75 -9.50 -10.61 8.59
N LEU A 76 -9.56 -11.93 8.78
CA LEU A 76 -9.06 -12.59 10.00
C LEU A 76 -7.54 -12.38 10.14
N LYS A 77 -6.80 -12.40 9.02
CA LYS A 77 -5.38 -12.05 9.04
C LYS A 77 -5.15 -10.59 9.37
N THR A 78 -5.99 -9.66 8.88
CA THR A 78 -5.83 -8.21 9.17
C THR A 78 -6.12 -7.87 10.64
N THR A 79 -7.18 -8.45 11.23
CA THR A 79 -7.56 -8.20 12.63
C THR A 79 -6.60 -8.84 13.65
N LEU A 80 -6.07 -10.03 13.36
CA LEU A 80 -4.96 -10.60 14.15
C LEU A 80 -3.64 -9.82 13.96
N ASP A 81 -3.47 -9.14 12.83
CA ASP A 81 -2.26 -8.38 12.51
C ASP A 81 -2.12 -7.04 13.22
N PHE A 82 -3.22 -6.39 13.61
CA PHE A 82 -3.14 -5.06 14.24
C PHE A 82 -2.62 -5.10 15.68
N ASN A 83 -2.40 -6.27 16.27
CA ASN A 83 -1.60 -6.40 17.48
C ASN A 83 -0.10 -6.15 17.23
N ASN A 84 0.37 -6.28 16.00
CA ASN A 84 1.74 -5.96 15.61
C ASN A 84 1.86 -4.45 15.29
N PRO A 85 2.69 -3.69 16.04
CA PRO A 85 2.88 -2.25 15.80
C PRO A 85 3.33 -1.91 14.38
N LEU A 86 4.27 -2.68 13.79
CA LEU A 86 4.80 -2.39 12.46
C LEU A 86 3.73 -2.50 11.38
N LYS A 87 2.86 -3.52 11.49
CA LYS A 87 1.75 -3.71 10.55
C LYS A 87 0.69 -2.64 10.71
N ARG A 88 0.36 -2.31 11.95
CA ARG A 88 -0.56 -1.21 12.26
C ARG A 88 -0.05 0.12 11.72
N GLN A 89 1.24 0.41 11.88
CA GLN A 89 1.89 1.61 11.34
C GLN A 89 1.87 1.64 9.81
N ALA A 90 2.17 0.52 9.17
CA ALA A 90 2.08 0.37 7.73
C ALA A 90 0.66 0.61 7.19
N TYR A 91 -0.36 0.14 7.92
CA TYR A 91 -1.76 0.40 7.57
C TYR A 91 -2.13 1.87 7.76
N ILE A 92 -1.70 2.52 8.85
CA ILE A 92 -1.91 3.96 9.06
C ILE A 92 -1.29 4.74 7.88
N LEU A 93 -0.04 4.45 7.51
CA LEU A 93 0.61 5.08 6.36
C LEU A 93 -0.18 4.87 5.06
N LEU A 94 -0.60 3.64 4.78
CA LEU A 94 -1.40 3.33 3.60
C LEU A 94 -2.70 4.15 3.56
N MET A 95 -3.41 4.24 4.69
CA MET A 95 -4.66 4.98 4.79
C MET A 95 -4.45 6.49 4.59
N LEU A 96 -3.42 7.08 5.18
CA LEU A 96 -3.10 8.51 5.00
C LEU A 96 -2.68 8.85 3.56
N ILE A 97 -1.99 7.93 2.88
CA ILE A 97 -1.60 8.12 1.47
C ILE A 97 -2.84 8.12 0.57
N LYS A 98 -3.82 7.25 0.87
CA LYS A 98 -5.10 7.13 0.15
C LYS A 98 -6.03 8.31 0.37
N SER A 99 -6.13 8.82 1.59
CA SER A 99 -7.16 9.82 1.96
C SER A 99 -6.95 11.21 1.34
N LYS A 100 -5.73 11.53 0.84
CA LYS A 100 -5.33 12.86 0.31
C LYS A 100 -5.67 14.06 1.22
N GLY A 101 -6.05 13.81 2.46
CA GLY A 101 -6.66 14.77 3.36
C GLY A 101 -6.63 14.26 4.80
N TYR A 102 -7.23 15.02 5.70
CA TYR A 102 -7.25 14.66 7.11
C TYR A 102 -8.10 13.41 7.38
N MET A 103 -7.60 12.58 8.29
CA MET A 103 -8.29 11.40 8.82
C MET A 103 -8.43 11.53 10.33
N LEU A 104 -9.62 11.26 10.86
CA LEU A 104 -9.85 11.34 12.30
C LEU A 104 -9.13 10.18 13.00
N LEU A 105 -8.59 10.47 14.19
CA LEU A 105 -7.98 9.43 15.03
C LEU A 105 -9.00 8.39 15.48
N ASP A 106 -10.27 8.80 15.58
CA ASP A 106 -11.39 7.94 15.94
C ASP A 106 -11.67 6.93 14.85
N ASP A 107 -11.67 7.36 13.59
CA ASP A 107 -11.82 6.47 12.44
C ASP A 107 -10.66 5.47 12.35
N LEU A 108 -9.42 5.94 12.52
CA LEU A 108 -8.23 5.07 12.57
C LEU A 108 -8.31 4.05 13.72
N SER A 109 -8.75 4.49 14.89
CA SER A 109 -8.95 3.66 16.08
C SER A 109 -10.00 2.59 15.84
N GLU A 110 -11.10 2.96 15.15
CA GLU A 110 -12.11 2.03 14.68
C GLU A 110 -11.47 1.04 13.70
N TYR A 111 -10.97 1.47 12.53
CA TYR A 111 -10.42 0.58 11.49
C TYR A 111 -9.39 -0.43 12.01
N LEU A 112 -8.54 -0.02 12.94
CA LEU A 112 -7.46 -0.83 13.49
C LEU A 112 -7.84 -1.62 14.76
N MET A 113 -9.05 -1.40 15.29
CA MET A 113 -9.54 -2.02 16.52
C MET A 113 -8.61 -1.84 17.73
N VAL A 114 -7.99 -0.66 17.85
CA VAL A 114 -7.11 -0.32 18.99
C VAL A 114 -7.51 0.99 19.62
N SER A 115 -7.10 1.24 20.86
CA SER A 115 -7.39 2.50 21.55
C SER A 115 -6.78 3.72 20.82
N LYS A 116 -7.41 4.90 20.99
CA LYS A 116 -6.82 6.18 20.54
C LYS A 116 -5.42 6.41 21.11
N GLY A 117 -5.13 5.93 22.31
CA GLY A 117 -3.79 6.01 22.92
C GLY A 117 -2.75 5.21 22.14
N THR A 118 -3.15 4.04 21.61
CA THR A 118 -2.32 3.21 20.75
C THR A 118 -2.05 3.91 19.42
N ILE A 119 -3.10 4.40 18.74
CA ILE A 119 -2.95 5.16 17.48
C ILE A 119 -2.03 6.37 17.65
N ASN A 120 -2.19 7.13 18.75
CA ASN A 120 -1.33 8.27 19.04
C ASN A 120 0.15 7.87 19.21
N ARG A 121 0.41 6.69 19.80
CA ARG A 121 1.77 6.16 19.92
C ARG A 121 2.34 5.79 18.55
N ASP A 122 1.58 5.08 17.73
CA ASP A 122 2.00 4.71 16.38
C ASP A 122 2.27 5.94 15.52
N ILE A 123 1.41 6.96 15.57
CA ILE A 123 1.62 8.22 14.83
C ILE A 123 2.91 8.91 15.27
N LYS A 124 3.23 8.92 16.57
CA LYS A 124 4.50 9.47 17.06
C LYS A 124 5.70 8.70 16.52
N GLU A 125 5.63 7.37 16.50
CA GLU A 125 6.68 6.51 15.96
C GLU A 125 6.84 6.69 14.44
N ILE A 126 5.73 6.74 13.69
CA ILE A 126 5.76 7.02 12.25
C ILE A 126 6.40 8.39 11.98
N LYS A 127 6.06 9.44 12.73
CA LYS A 127 6.70 10.76 12.56
C LYS A 127 8.22 10.72 12.72
N LEU A 128 8.75 9.82 13.57
CA LEU A 128 10.20 9.63 13.69
C LEU A 128 10.77 8.93 12.46
N LEU A 129 10.11 7.88 11.96
CA LEU A 129 10.52 7.15 10.76
C LEU A 129 10.54 8.02 9.50
N LEU A 130 9.61 8.96 9.39
CA LEU A 130 9.45 9.80 8.21
C LEU A 130 10.45 10.97 8.13
N LYS A 131 11.20 11.26 9.19
CA LYS A 131 12.19 12.36 9.22
C LYS A 131 13.20 12.26 8.09
N ASP A 132 13.62 11.04 7.74
CA ASP A 132 14.62 10.78 6.70
C ASP A 132 14.06 10.89 5.27
N TYR A 133 12.76 11.16 5.12
CA TYR A 133 12.05 11.18 3.85
C TYR A 133 11.42 12.55 3.53
N ASP A 134 11.86 13.65 4.16
CA ASP A 134 11.23 14.98 3.98
C ASP A 134 9.69 14.94 4.05
N THR A 135 9.17 14.05 4.91
CA THR A 135 7.75 13.75 5.05
C THR A 135 7.39 13.83 6.52
N THR A 136 6.18 14.29 6.84
CA THR A 136 5.69 14.34 8.21
C THR A 136 4.20 14.04 8.27
N ILE A 137 3.70 13.81 9.48
CA ILE A 137 2.26 13.75 9.75
C ILE A 137 1.87 15.05 10.44
N ARG A 138 1.07 15.89 9.76
CA ARG A 138 0.43 17.05 10.38
C ARG A 138 -0.73 16.58 11.24
N SER A 139 -0.83 17.11 12.45
CA SER A 139 -1.92 16.85 13.37
C SER A 139 -2.63 18.17 13.66
N VAL A 140 -3.95 18.23 13.47
CA VAL A 140 -4.75 19.41 13.78
C VAL A 140 -5.82 19.01 14.78
N SER A 141 -5.92 19.77 15.87
CA SER A 141 -6.96 19.58 16.89
C SER A 141 -8.34 19.54 16.24
N ASN A 142 -9.15 18.54 16.60
CA ASN A 142 -10.49 18.27 16.06
C ASN A 142 -10.59 17.95 14.56
N ASN A 143 -9.53 18.11 13.77
CA ASN A 143 -9.55 17.81 12.32
C ASN A 143 -8.81 16.51 11.96
N GLY A 144 -8.03 15.92 12.87
CA GLY A 144 -7.37 14.63 12.66
C GLY A 144 -5.92 14.75 12.20
N VAL A 145 -5.46 13.79 11.38
CA VAL A 145 -4.08 13.68 10.91
C VAL A 145 -3.99 13.51 9.40
N MET A 146 -2.93 14.03 8.80
CA MET A 146 -2.68 13.98 7.36
C MET A 146 -1.19 13.81 7.08
N LEU A 147 -0.85 13.02 6.05
CA LEU A 147 0.53 12.91 5.57
C LEU A 147 0.89 14.10 4.69
N GLU A 148 1.99 14.77 5.00
CA GLU A 148 2.56 15.86 4.20
C GLU A 148 3.92 15.42 3.68
N SER A 149 4.07 15.43 2.36
CA SER A 149 5.30 15.07 1.66
C SER A 149 5.69 16.19 0.71
N LYS A 150 7.00 16.44 0.56
CA LYS A 150 7.54 17.42 -0.38
C LYS A 150 7.25 17.07 -1.85
N ALA A 151 7.30 15.78 -2.22
CA ALA A 151 6.93 15.29 -3.54
C ALA A 151 6.40 13.84 -3.49
N ASP A 152 5.91 13.35 -4.63
CA ASP A 152 5.38 11.98 -4.75
C ASP A 152 6.49 10.91 -4.74
N CYS A 153 7.76 11.28 -4.99
CA CYS A 153 8.87 10.32 -4.92
C CYS A 153 9.09 9.81 -3.48
N GLN A 154 9.00 10.68 -2.47
CA GLN A 154 9.10 10.28 -1.06
C GLN A 154 7.99 9.29 -0.70
N ILE A 155 6.75 9.52 -1.17
CA ILE A 155 5.61 8.63 -0.96
C ILE A 155 5.90 7.25 -1.55
N ALA A 156 6.49 7.18 -2.75
CA ALA A 156 6.87 5.92 -3.38
C ALA A 156 7.86 5.12 -2.53
N PHE A 157 8.87 5.78 -1.93
CA PHE A 157 9.82 5.12 -1.03
C PHE A 157 9.21 4.72 0.31
N ILE A 158 8.30 5.52 0.86
CA ILE A 158 7.56 5.17 2.09
C ILE A 158 6.73 3.91 1.86
N LEU A 159 6.00 3.84 0.74
CA LEU A 159 5.26 2.64 0.34
C LEU A 159 6.19 1.44 0.22
N ARG A 160 7.31 1.59 -0.49
CA ARG A 160 8.32 0.54 -0.69
C ARG A 160 8.86 -0.03 0.62
N ASN A 161 9.22 0.85 1.55
CA ASN A 161 10.03 0.51 2.73
C ASN A 161 9.18 0.14 3.94
N PHE A 162 7.98 0.71 4.06
CA PHE A 162 7.15 0.54 5.26
C PHE A 162 5.84 -0.18 5.01
N VAL A 163 5.32 -0.16 3.77
CA VAL A 163 3.98 -0.70 3.47
C VAL A 163 4.03 -2.04 2.74
N CYS A 164 4.85 -2.15 1.69
CA CYS A 164 4.87 -3.31 0.79
C CYS A 164 5.33 -4.64 1.41
N ASP A 165 5.93 -4.60 2.60
CA ASP A 165 6.29 -5.83 3.34
C ASP A 165 5.09 -6.44 4.07
N TYR A 166 4.02 -5.67 4.27
CA TYR A 166 2.83 -6.09 5.01
C TYR A 166 1.57 -6.09 4.14
N TYR A 167 1.47 -5.18 3.18
CA TYR A 167 0.29 -4.99 2.33
C TYR A 167 0.68 -5.00 0.85
N ASP A 168 -0.05 -5.77 0.04
CA ASP A 168 0.12 -5.78 -1.41
C ASP A 168 -0.62 -4.59 -2.02
N LEU A 169 0.06 -3.84 -2.89
CA LEU A 169 -0.42 -2.55 -3.44
C LEU A 169 -1.01 -2.69 -4.85
N GLY A 170 -1.91 -3.65 -5.03
CA GLY A 170 -2.61 -3.85 -6.30
C GLY A 170 -2.67 -5.31 -6.71
N GLU A 171 -3.14 -5.54 -7.93
CA GLU A 171 -3.36 -6.88 -8.45
C GLU A 171 -2.06 -7.69 -8.55
N LYS A 172 -2.20 -9.02 -8.48
CA LYS A 172 -1.08 -9.91 -8.71
C LYS A 172 -0.87 -10.04 -10.21
N LEU A 173 0.30 -9.62 -10.68
CA LEU A 173 0.77 -10.00 -12.01
C LEU A 173 0.64 -11.52 -12.20
N ALA A 174 0.13 -11.90 -13.36
CA ALA A 174 0.01 -13.28 -13.80
C ALA A 174 1.40 -13.94 -13.89
N ILE A 175 1.43 -15.27 -13.95
CA ILE A 175 2.69 -16.02 -13.91
C ILE A 175 3.51 -15.72 -15.17
N GLU A 176 2.84 -15.60 -16.30
CA GLU A 176 3.39 -15.36 -17.63
C GLU A 176 4.05 -13.97 -17.70
N GLU A 177 3.38 -12.94 -17.16
CA GLU A 177 3.89 -11.57 -17.10
C GLU A 177 5.15 -11.48 -16.24
N LYS A 178 5.14 -12.13 -15.07
CA LYS A 178 6.31 -12.23 -14.20
C LYS A 178 7.46 -12.95 -14.90
N GLN A 179 7.17 -13.99 -15.69
CA GLN A 179 8.17 -14.71 -16.45
C GLN A 179 8.77 -13.85 -17.56
N GLU A 180 7.97 -13.05 -18.27
CA GLU A 180 8.43 -12.12 -19.32
C GLU A 180 9.38 -11.08 -18.74
N ILE A 181 8.97 -10.38 -17.67
CA ILE A 181 9.84 -9.42 -16.95
C ILE A 181 11.11 -10.11 -16.43
N THR A 182 10.96 -11.30 -15.84
CA THR A 182 12.09 -12.04 -15.28
C THR A 182 13.10 -12.44 -16.34
N LYS A 183 12.64 -12.90 -17.50
CA LYS A 183 13.49 -13.32 -18.63
C LYS A 183 14.31 -12.15 -19.14
N LEU A 184 13.70 -10.97 -19.27
CA LEU A 184 14.41 -9.79 -19.75
C LEU A 184 15.43 -9.28 -18.72
N VAL A 185 15.01 -9.04 -17.48
CA VAL A 185 15.91 -8.48 -16.44
C VAL A 185 17.11 -9.39 -16.21
N ARG A 186 16.96 -10.71 -16.32
CA ARG A 186 18.05 -11.69 -16.19
C ARG A 186 19.17 -11.53 -17.22
N LYS A 187 18.94 -10.85 -18.36
CA LYS A 187 20.00 -10.53 -19.32
C LYS A 187 21.04 -9.57 -18.70
N TYR A 188 20.62 -8.71 -17.78
CA TYR A 188 21.44 -7.65 -17.19
C TYR A 188 21.77 -7.90 -15.72
N ASP A 189 20.82 -8.44 -14.95
CA ASP A 189 21.01 -8.72 -13.52
C ASP A 189 20.42 -10.08 -13.11
N LYS A 190 21.27 -10.94 -12.55
CA LYS A 190 20.92 -12.30 -12.12
C LYS A 190 20.21 -12.34 -10.75
N SER A 191 20.26 -11.27 -9.97
CA SER A 191 19.72 -11.16 -8.62
C SER A 191 18.20 -11.32 -8.59
N LYS A 192 17.73 -12.24 -7.75
CA LYS A 192 16.29 -12.41 -7.48
C LYS A 192 15.72 -11.19 -6.76
N THR A 193 16.51 -10.56 -5.89
CA THR A 193 16.12 -9.38 -5.12
C THR A 193 15.81 -8.21 -6.05
N VAL A 194 16.67 -7.95 -7.05
CA VAL A 194 16.48 -6.87 -8.03
C VAL A 194 15.18 -7.06 -8.80
N ARG A 195 14.92 -8.28 -9.30
CA ARG A 195 13.66 -8.58 -10.01
C ARG A 195 12.43 -8.38 -9.14
N ASN A 196 12.47 -8.85 -7.89
CA ASN A 196 11.36 -8.69 -6.96
C ASN A 196 11.10 -7.21 -6.65
N LEU A 197 12.16 -6.41 -6.52
CA LEU A 197 12.07 -4.97 -6.30
C LEU A 197 11.51 -4.24 -7.52
N ILE A 198 11.92 -4.59 -8.74
CA ILE A 198 11.33 -4.00 -9.96
C ILE A 198 9.83 -4.27 -10.02
N ILE A 199 9.39 -5.52 -9.77
CA ILE A 199 7.97 -5.86 -9.71
C ILE A 199 7.25 -5.08 -8.60
N ARG A 200 7.88 -4.92 -7.43
CA ARG A 200 7.34 -4.11 -6.35
C ARG A 200 7.20 -2.63 -6.74
N HIS A 201 8.21 -2.06 -7.40
CA HIS A 201 8.19 -0.67 -7.85
C HIS A 201 7.12 -0.46 -8.93
N LEU A 202 6.94 -1.42 -9.84
CA LEU A 202 5.84 -1.42 -10.82
C LEU A 202 4.47 -1.34 -10.14
N LYS A 203 4.25 -2.18 -9.11
CA LYS A 203 3.00 -2.14 -8.32
C LYS A 203 2.80 -0.81 -7.60
N ILE A 204 3.86 -0.28 -6.98
CA ILE A 204 3.81 1.04 -6.32
C ILE A 204 3.42 2.12 -7.34
N LEU A 205 3.99 2.09 -8.54
CA LEU A 205 3.71 3.09 -9.57
C LEU A 205 2.25 3.03 -10.03
N ASN A 206 1.72 1.83 -10.30
CA ASN A 206 0.30 1.65 -10.61
C ASN A 206 -0.60 2.15 -9.47
N PHE A 207 -0.26 1.81 -8.23
CA PHE A 207 -0.97 2.31 -7.05
C PHE A 207 -0.97 3.85 -6.98
N LEU A 208 0.16 4.50 -7.24
CA LEU A 208 0.24 5.96 -7.26
C LEU A 208 -0.64 6.57 -8.35
N HIS A 209 -0.61 6.00 -9.57
CA HIS A 209 -1.43 6.45 -10.69
C HIS A 209 -2.93 6.31 -10.40
N GLU A 210 -3.36 5.18 -9.83
CA GLU A 210 -4.76 4.97 -9.38
C GLU A 210 -5.21 6.02 -8.37
N HIS A 211 -4.28 6.51 -7.55
CA HIS A 211 -4.53 7.57 -6.57
C HIS A 211 -4.14 8.94 -7.11
N GLY A 212 -4.03 9.13 -8.44
CA GLY A 212 -3.78 10.42 -9.08
C GLY A 212 -2.50 11.12 -8.60
N ARG A 213 -1.45 10.35 -8.31
CA ARG A 213 -0.10 10.82 -7.97
C ARG A 213 0.85 10.48 -9.12
N LYS A 214 1.79 11.36 -9.42
CA LYS A 214 2.75 11.18 -10.54
C LYS A 214 4.13 11.61 -10.06
N ILE A 215 5.11 10.71 -10.15
CA ILE A 215 6.46 11.03 -9.68
C ILE A 215 7.10 11.97 -10.71
N SER A 216 7.48 13.17 -10.32
CA SER A 216 8.08 14.17 -11.21
C SER A 216 9.55 14.47 -10.90
N THR A 217 10.04 14.03 -9.75
CA THR A 217 11.39 14.29 -9.25
C THR A 217 12.07 13.00 -8.80
N THR A 218 13.37 12.89 -9.03
CA THR A 218 14.22 11.85 -8.42
C THR A 218 14.86 12.38 -7.14
N PRO A 219 15.29 11.52 -6.20
CA PRO A 219 16.09 11.96 -5.06
C PRO A 219 17.38 12.64 -5.52
N ASP A 220 17.81 13.70 -4.80
CA ASP A 220 18.96 14.54 -5.19
C ASP A 220 20.27 13.75 -5.32
N CYS A 221 20.43 12.66 -4.57
CA CYS A 221 21.62 11.80 -4.57
C CYS A 221 21.51 10.56 -5.48
N TYR A 222 20.51 10.50 -6.35
CA TYR A 222 20.31 9.40 -7.28
C TYR A 222 21.09 9.59 -8.59
N TYR A 223 21.84 8.56 -8.99
CA TYR A 223 22.57 8.52 -10.26
C TYR A 223 22.32 7.20 -10.98
N GLU A 224 21.96 7.28 -12.25
CA GLU A 224 21.71 6.14 -13.13
C GLU A 224 23.05 5.51 -13.56
N LEU A 225 23.25 4.23 -13.24
CA LEU A 225 24.50 3.51 -13.56
C LEU A 225 24.36 2.64 -14.82
N THR A 226 23.16 2.14 -15.10
CA THR A 226 22.82 1.37 -16.29
C THR A 226 22.80 2.22 -17.57
N SER A 227 23.13 1.62 -18.72
CA SER A 227 23.13 2.35 -20.00
C SER A 227 21.71 2.67 -20.47
N SER A 228 21.57 3.68 -21.33
CA SER A 228 20.29 4.09 -21.91
C SER A 228 19.60 2.95 -22.64
N GLU A 229 20.36 2.15 -23.38
CA GLU A 229 19.83 1.04 -24.18
C GLU A 229 19.22 -0.04 -23.27
N VAL A 230 19.89 -0.37 -22.16
CA VAL A 230 19.39 -1.33 -21.17
C VAL A 230 18.12 -0.80 -20.52
N ASN A 231 18.12 0.48 -20.16
CA ASN A 231 16.98 1.14 -19.52
C ASN A 231 15.77 1.15 -20.44
N ASP A 232 15.94 1.53 -21.70
CA ASP A 232 14.87 1.56 -22.70
C ASP A 232 14.31 0.17 -22.97
N GLU A 233 15.15 -0.87 -23.07
CA GLU A 233 14.68 -2.25 -23.25
C GLU A 233 13.82 -2.71 -22.07
N ILE A 234 14.26 -2.45 -20.82
CA ILE A 234 13.50 -2.83 -19.62
C ILE A 234 12.23 -1.98 -19.46
N ILE A 235 12.27 -0.69 -19.74
CA ILE A 235 11.08 0.16 -19.67
C ILE A 235 10.05 -0.26 -20.73
N SER A 236 10.49 -0.67 -21.92
CA SER A 236 9.59 -1.12 -22.99
C SER A 236 8.71 -2.30 -22.56
N ILE A 237 9.26 -3.24 -21.76
CA ILE A 237 8.47 -4.35 -21.23
C ILE A 237 7.57 -3.91 -20.08
N LEU A 238 8.10 -3.11 -19.15
CA LEU A 238 7.35 -2.72 -17.94
C LEU A 238 6.14 -1.86 -18.29
N LYS A 239 6.23 -1.03 -19.34
CA LYS A 239 5.12 -0.22 -19.85
C LYS A 239 3.88 -1.03 -20.21
N LYS A 240 4.01 -2.28 -20.64
CA LYS A 240 2.87 -3.15 -20.96
C LYS A 240 1.97 -3.42 -19.75
N TYR A 241 2.50 -3.25 -18.54
CA TYR A 241 1.82 -3.56 -17.28
C TYR A 241 1.56 -2.31 -16.43
N LEU A 242 1.78 -1.12 -16.99
CA LEU A 242 1.41 0.14 -16.35
C LEU A 242 -0.04 0.48 -16.67
N HIS A 243 -0.75 1.05 -15.70
CA HIS A 243 -2.12 1.51 -15.91
C HIS A 243 -2.19 2.84 -16.70
N SER A 244 -1.09 3.59 -16.75
CA SER A 244 -0.96 4.86 -17.48
C SER A 244 -0.08 4.69 -18.73
N GLU A 245 -0.51 5.25 -19.86
CA GLU A 245 0.29 5.31 -21.09
C GLU A 245 1.46 6.29 -21.00
N GLU A 246 1.29 7.37 -20.22
CA GLU A 246 2.34 8.35 -19.97
C GLU A 246 3.12 8.04 -18.70
N ILE A 247 4.44 8.01 -18.82
CA ILE A 247 5.38 7.84 -17.70
C ILE A 247 6.45 8.95 -17.76
N THR A 248 6.76 9.57 -16.63
CA THR A 248 7.82 10.59 -16.54
C THR A 248 9.22 9.95 -16.55
N GLU A 249 10.26 10.75 -16.79
CA GLU A 249 11.64 10.28 -16.60
C GLU A 249 11.93 9.88 -15.14
N ALA A 250 11.37 10.60 -14.16
CA ALA A 250 11.54 10.26 -12.75
C ALA A 250 10.88 8.92 -12.38
N GLU A 251 9.75 8.58 -13.00
CA GLU A 251 9.08 7.29 -12.83
C GLU A 251 9.86 6.15 -13.48
N LYS A 252 10.43 6.38 -14.68
CA LYS A 252 11.35 5.41 -15.30
C LYS A 252 12.55 5.14 -14.40
N SER A 253 13.20 6.19 -13.90
CA SER A 253 14.30 6.06 -12.94
C SER A 253 13.85 5.30 -11.69
N PHE A 254 12.70 5.64 -11.10
CA PHE A 254 12.17 4.93 -9.94
C PHE A 254 12.03 3.42 -10.18
N LEU A 255 11.47 2.99 -11.32
CA LEU A 255 11.34 1.58 -11.68
C LEU A 255 12.69 0.86 -11.77
N LEU A 256 13.73 1.57 -12.23
CA LEU A 256 15.05 1.02 -12.54
C LEU A 256 16.06 1.12 -11.39
N ILE A 257 15.78 1.92 -10.34
CA ILE A 257 16.59 2.01 -9.11
C ILE A 257 17.18 0.66 -8.65
N PRO A 258 16.42 -0.46 -8.61
CA PRO A 258 16.96 -1.73 -8.12
C PRO A 258 18.17 -2.24 -8.92
N LEU A 259 18.29 -1.89 -10.20
CA LEU A 259 19.44 -2.23 -11.04
C LEU A 259 20.68 -1.42 -10.65
N ASN A 260 20.49 -0.22 -10.09
CA ASN A 260 21.57 0.69 -9.71
C ASN A 260 22.07 0.45 -8.27
N ILE A 261 21.24 -0.12 -7.39
CA ILE A 261 21.62 -0.41 -5.99
C ILE A 261 22.56 -1.62 -5.89
N ASN A 262 22.41 -2.61 -6.77
CA ASN A 262 23.13 -3.88 -6.71
C ASN A 262 24.35 -3.97 -7.65
N TYR A 263 24.93 -2.84 -8.02
CA TYR A 263 26.19 -2.79 -8.79
C TYR A 263 27.40 -3.26 -7.96
N SER A 264 27.34 -4.49 -7.45
CA SER A 264 28.49 -5.27 -7.03
C SER A 264 29.05 -6.01 -8.24
N ASN A 265 29.72 -5.32 -9.17
CA ASN A 265 30.81 -5.90 -9.96
C ASN A 265 31.50 -4.86 -10.85
N LYS A 266 32.77 -4.60 -10.50
CA LYS A 266 33.91 -4.17 -11.33
C LYS A 266 33.79 -2.80 -12.01
N ASN A 267 34.62 -1.86 -11.55
CA ASN A 267 35.22 -0.74 -12.30
C ASN A 267 34.46 -0.35 -13.58
N THR A 268 33.31 0.30 -13.42
CA THR A 268 32.73 1.07 -14.51
C THR A 268 33.23 2.50 -14.40
N GLU A 269 33.51 3.10 -15.55
CA GLU A 269 33.85 4.51 -15.71
C GLU A 269 32.85 5.43 -14.99
N ARG A 270 31.59 5.01 -14.85
CA ARG A 270 30.53 5.71 -14.12
C ARG A 270 30.67 5.65 -12.59
N ILE A 271 31.17 4.54 -12.02
CA ILE A 271 31.52 4.46 -10.60
C ILE A 271 32.77 5.33 -10.34
N ASN A 272 33.75 5.30 -11.24
CA ASN A 272 34.92 6.17 -11.14
C ASN A 272 34.55 7.65 -11.25
N LYS A 273 33.65 8.03 -12.18
CA LYS A 273 33.13 9.40 -12.29
C LYS A 273 32.37 9.83 -11.04
N ARG A 274 31.63 8.90 -10.40
CA ARG A 274 30.97 9.13 -9.10
C ARG A 274 31.98 9.32 -7.97
N LEU A 275 33.03 8.52 -7.91
CA LEU A 275 34.10 8.67 -6.92
C LEU A 275 34.85 9.99 -7.13
N MET A 276 35.17 10.34 -8.38
CA MET A 276 35.79 11.63 -8.71
C MET A 276 34.92 12.82 -8.33
N TRP A 277 33.61 12.77 -8.59
CA TRP A 277 32.68 13.82 -8.15
C TRP A 277 32.61 13.93 -6.62
N ILE A 278 32.66 12.80 -5.91
CA ILE A 278 32.72 12.77 -4.44
C ILE A 278 34.04 13.39 -3.95
N ASP A 279 35.17 13.04 -4.57
CA ASP A 279 36.50 13.56 -4.21
C ASP A 279 36.60 15.07 -4.49
N GLU A 280 36.05 15.57 -5.60
CA GLU A 280 35.95 16.99 -5.92
C GLU A 280 35.08 17.74 -4.88
N LEU A 281 33.93 17.17 -4.49
CA LEU A 281 33.07 17.72 -3.45
C LEU A 281 33.78 17.78 -2.09
N PHE A 282 34.56 16.75 -1.75
CA PHE A 282 35.37 16.75 -0.53
C PHE A 282 36.47 17.81 -0.57
N ALA A 283 37.10 18.05 -1.73
CA ALA A 283 38.14 19.07 -1.91
C ALA A 283 37.60 20.52 -1.89
N GLU A 284 36.31 20.73 -2.15
CA GLU A 284 35.67 22.05 -2.00
C GLU A 284 35.21 22.33 -0.57
N ILE A 285 34.93 21.28 0.21
CA ILE A 285 34.42 21.37 1.59
C ILE A 285 35.56 21.37 2.63
N PHE A 286 36.71 20.74 2.33
CA PHE A 286 37.87 20.61 3.21
C PHE A 286 39.14 21.19 2.57
#